data_AF-A0A7W4H3J7-F1
#
_entry.id   AF-A0A7W4H3J7-F1
#
_cell.length_a   1.000
_cell.length_b   1.000
_cell.length_c   1.000
_cell.angle_alpha   90.00
_cell.angle_beta   90.00
_cell.angle_gamma   90.00
#
_symmetry.space_group_name_H-M   'P 1'
#
loop_
_entity.id
_entity.type
_entity.pdbx_description
1 polymer ?
#
loop_
_entity_poly.entity_id
_entity_poly.type
_entity_poly.pdbx_seq_one_letter_code
_entity_poly.pdbx_strand_id
1 'polypeptide(L)'
;MQAGKGVFGLPPSAPPAAFIERLGSPTAELPLRQGRRGLLYGNSLLLEFEGETLREVRCWKLEQFTDDLFLGWLQQVEPRADMQGFVVDDRLRLGMPRAQVSALLVGLEGDGDERSDVRIKNGQQLWLGYGAAPDYHLGDDPEQQVLVSITVQFNAH
;
A
#
# COMPACT_ATOMS: atom_id res chain seq x y z
N MET A 1 10.46 23.33 5.96
CA MET A 1 10.04 21.94 6.26
C MET A 1 9.12 21.49 5.12
N GLN A 2 9.64 20.77 4.13
CA GLN A 2 8.80 20.15 3.12
C GLN A 2 8.38 18.78 3.66
N ALA A 3 7.10 18.63 3.98
CA ALA A 3 6.48 17.33 4.25
C ALA A 3 6.80 16.42 3.06
N GLY A 4 7.52 15.33 3.32
CA GLY A 4 7.98 14.41 2.30
C GLY A 4 6.78 13.82 1.55
N LYS A 5 6.59 14.29 0.32
CA LYS A 5 5.85 13.72 -0.81
C LYS A 5 4.48 13.12 -0.45
N GLY A 6 3.43 13.89 -0.75
CA GLY A 6 2.05 13.48 -0.56
C GLY A 6 1.65 12.20 -1.32
N VAL A 7 0.51 11.63 -0.94
CA VAL A 7 -0.08 10.44 -1.54
C VAL A 7 -0.64 10.81 -2.91
N PHE A 8 -0.09 10.24 -3.99
CA PHE A 8 -0.43 10.60 -5.38
C PHE A 8 -0.34 12.11 -5.69
N GLY A 9 0.58 12.80 -5.02
CA GLY A 9 0.79 14.24 -5.15
C GLY A 9 -0.15 15.11 -4.31
N LEU A 10 -0.98 14.50 -3.44
CA LEU A 10 -1.88 15.20 -2.51
C LEU A 10 -1.41 15.03 -1.06
N PRO A 11 -1.54 16.05 -0.19
CA PRO A 11 -1.24 15.88 1.23
C PRO A 11 -2.24 14.90 1.89
N PRO A 12 -1.86 14.14 2.94
CA PRO A 12 -2.79 13.27 3.67
C PRO A 12 -3.99 14.01 4.30
N SER A 13 -3.87 15.33 4.50
CA SER A 13 -4.97 16.19 4.95
C SER A 13 -5.95 16.57 3.84
N ALA A 14 -5.72 16.16 2.58
CA ALA A 14 -6.64 16.42 1.49
C ALA A 14 -7.92 15.58 1.66
N PRO A 15 -9.09 16.14 1.33
CA PRO A 15 -10.35 15.43 1.45
C PRO A 15 -10.45 14.29 0.43
N PRO A 16 -11.26 13.25 0.71
CA PRO A 16 -11.60 12.18 -0.23
C PRO A 16 -11.93 12.67 -1.64
N ALA A 17 -12.69 13.77 -1.76
CA ALA A 17 -13.08 14.35 -3.04
C ALA A 17 -11.87 14.75 -3.92
N ALA A 18 -10.80 15.26 -3.31
CA ALA A 18 -9.58 15.63 -4.04
C ALA A 18 -8.85 14.40 -4.59
N PHE A 19 -8.84 13.30 -3.84
CA PHE A 19 -8.29 12.03 -4.33
C PHE A 19 -9.13 11.45 -5.47
N ILE A 20 -10.46 11.54 -5.39
CA ILE A 20 -11.35 11.11 -6.47
C ILE A 20 -11.14 11.96 -7.73
N GLU A 21 -11.03 13.27 -7.60
CA GLU A 21 -10.71 14.14 -8.75
C GLU A 21 -9.36 13.78 -9.38
N ARG A 22 -8.36 13.48 -8.55
CA ARG A 22 -6.99 13.19 -9.00
C ARG A 22 -6.81 11.81 -9.63
N LEU A 23 -7.49 10.80 -9.11
CA LEU A 23 -7.34 9.37 -9.46
C LEU A 23 -8.50 8.83 -10.32
N GLY A 24 -9.56 9.63 -10.47
CA GLY A 24 -10.85 9.21 -11.03
C GLY A 24 -11.74 8.52 -10.00
N SER A 25 -12.89 8.02 -10.46
CA SER A 25 -13.82 7.30 -9.59
C SER A 25 -13.17 6.04 -8.99
N PRO A 26 -13.39 5.77 -7.69
CA PRO A 26 -13.00 4.48 -7.11
C PRO A 26 -13.85 3.37 -7.73
N THR A 27 -13.30 2.16 -7.77
CA THR A 27 -14.03 0.97 -8.20
C THR A 27 -15.10 0.58 -7.19
N ALA A 28 -14.83 0.79 -5.89
CA ALA A 28 -15.80 0.61 -4.83
C ALA A 28 -15.53 1.54 -3.64
N GLU A 29 -16.59 1.91 -2.95
CA GLU A 29 -16.51 2.50 -1.61
C GLU A 29 -16.84 1.44 -0.57
N LEU A 30 -15.94 1.24 0.39
CA LEU A 30 -16.04 0.19 1.40
C LEU A 30 -16.36 0.82 2.76
N PRO A 31 -17.45 0.42 3.44
CA PRO A 31 -17.63 0.75 4.85
C PRO A 31 -16.63 -0.07 5.67
N LEU A 32 -15.73 0.62 6.39
CA LEU A 32 -14.72 0.00 7.22
C LEU A 32 -15.09 0.11 8.70
N ARG A 33 -14.33 -0.57 9.56
CA ARG A 33 -14.55 -0.51 11.02
C ARG A 33 -14.36 0.91 11.54
N GLN A 34 -14.98 1.19 12.69
CA GLN A 34 -14.87 2.49 13.38
C GLN A 34 -15.38 3.68 12.56
N GLY A 35 -16.32 3.46 11.64
CA GLY A 35 -16.89 4.53 10.81
C GLY A 35 -15.93 5.06 9.74
N ARG A 36 -14.82 4.36 9.49
CA ARG A 36 -13.90 4.69 8.40
C ARG A 36 -14.53 4.34 7.05
N ARG A 37 -14.09 5.06 6.03
CA ARG A 37 -14.46 4.82 4.63
C ARG A 37 -13.23 4.44 3.83
N GLY A 38 -13.31 3.33 3.10
CA GLY A 38 -12.31 2.91 2.13
C GLY A 38 -12.70 3.33 0.71
N LEU A 39 -11.77 3.90 -0.05
CA LEU A 39 -11.88 4.07 -1.50
C LEU A 39 -10.97 3.04 -2.16
N LEU A 40 -11.56 2.02 -2.79
CA LEU A 40 -10.84 0.97 -3.50
C LEU A 40 -10.66 1.36 -4.96
N TYR A 41 -9.43 1.32 -5.44
CA TYR A 41 -9.06 1.61 -6.83
C TYR A 41 -8.53 0.33 -7.49
N GLY A 42 -9.29 -0.17 -8.47
CA GLY A 42 -9.08 -1.50 -9.00
C GLY A 42 -9.20 -2.55 -7.90
N ASN A 43 -8.23 -3.47 -7.84
CA ASN A 43 -8.17 -4.56 -6.87
C ASN A 43 -6.88 -4.55 -6.02
N SER A 44 -6.12 -3.47 -6.06
CA SER A 44 -4.73 -3.43 -5.54
C SER A 44 -4.36 -2.17 -4.79
N LEU A 45 -5.28 -1.21 -4.63
CA LEU A 45 -5.04 0.04 -3.91
C LEU A 45 -6.27 0.46 -3.10
N LEU A 46 -6.09 0.66 -1.80
CA LEU A 46 -7.11 1.15 -0.89
C LEU A 46 -6.64 2.40 -0.18
N LEU A 47 -7.47 3.44 -0.21
CA LEU A 47 -7.31 4.64 0.61
C LEU A 47 -8.32 4.61 1.75
N GLU A 48 -7.88 4.58 3.00
CA GLU A 48 -8.77 4.62 4.17
C GLU A 48 -8.83 6.02 4.77
N PHE A 49 -10.05 6.53 4.93
CA PHE A 49 -10.33 7.85 5.50
C PHE A 49 -11.13 7.73 6.80
N GLU A 50 -10.84 8.65 7.71
CA GLU A 50 -11.67 8.95 8.87
C GLU A 50 -12.21 10.38 8.71
N GLY A 51 -13.51 10.50 8.43
CA GLY A 51 -14.09 11.75 7.93
C GLY A 51 -13.38 12.20 6.64
N GLU A 52 -12.79 13.39 6.69
CA GLU A 52 -12.09 14.01 5.56
C GLU A 52 -10.57 13.78 5.58
N THR A 53 -10.03 13.06 6.57
CA THR A 53 -8.58 12.87 6.71
C THR A 53 -8.15 11.48 6.27
N LEU A 54 -7.13 11.41 5.41
CA LEU A 54 -6.52 10.14 5.03
C LEU A 54 -5.77 9.57 6.23
N ARG A 55 -6.14 8.34 6.62
CA ARG A 55 -5.50 7.60 7.71
C ARG A 55 -4.55 6.54 7.21
N GLU A 56 -4.83 5.98 6.04
CA GLU A 56 -4.04 4.88 5.56
C GLU A 56 -4.08 4.75 4.04
N VAL A 57 -2.95 4.33 3.47
CA VAL A 57 -2.84 3.87 2.09
C VAL A 57 -2.34 2.44 2.14
N ARG A 58 -3.05 1.53 1.49
CA ARG A 58 -2.61 0.15 1.28
C ARG A 58 -2.50 -0.13 -0.21
N CYS A 59 -1.39 -0.71 -0.64
CA CYS A 59 -1.31 -1.34 -1.96
C CYS A 59 -0.71 -2.74 -1.85
N TRP A 60 -1.10 -3.63 -2.77
CA TRP A 60 -0.67 -5.02 -2.75
C TRP A 60 -0.69 -5.66 -4.13
N LYS A 61 0.08 -6.75 -4.25
CA LYS A 61 0.00 -7.71 -5.34
C LYS A 61 -1.06 -8.78 -5.04
N LEU A 62 -1.95 -9.03 -6.01
CA LEU A 62 -3.15 -9.86 -5.84
C LEU A 62 -2.91 -11.34 -6.17
N GLU A 63 -1.79 -11.68 -6.80
CA GLU A 63 -1.53 -12.99 -7.43
C GLU A 63 -1.69 -14.19 -6.46
N GLN A 64 -1.63 -13.95 -5.15
CA GLN A 64 -1.80 -14.96 -4.10
C GLN A 64 -3.13 -14.87 -3.33
N PHE A 65 -4.04 -13.95 -3.66
CA PHE A 65 -5.32 -13.78 -2.97
C PHE A 65 -6.32 -14.78 -3.54
N THR A 66 -6.29 -16.03 -3.10
CA THR A 66 -7.24 -17.06 -3.55
C THR A 66 -8.65 -16.86 -2.97
N ASP A 67 -9.65 -17.54 -3.53
CA ASP A 67 -11.03 -17.55 -3.04
C ASP A 67 -11.16 -18.01 -1.57
N ASP A 68 -10.20 -18.79 -1.08
CA ASP A 68 -10.15 -19.29 0.30
C ASP A 68 -9.75 -18.21 1.31
N LEU A 69 -9.09 -17.14 0.85
CA LEU A 69 -8.89 -15.94 1.63
C LEU A 69 -10.18 -15.13 1.55
N PHE A 70 -10.66 -14.58 2.67
CA PHE A 70 -11.84 -13.69 2.77
C PHE A 70 -11.82 -12.46 1.82
N LEU A 71 -10.76 -12.34 1.03
CA LEU A 71 -10.43 -11.31 0.04
C LEU A 71 -10.54 -11.82 -1.40
N GLY A 72 -10.96 -13.06 -1.65
CA GLY A 72 -11.14 -13.64 -2.99
C GLY A 72 -12.07 -12.84 -3.90
N TRP A 73 -13.04 -12.12 -3.32
CA TRP A 73 -13.89 -11.20 -4.06
C TRP A 73 -13.11 -10.09 -4.79
N LEU A 74 -11.90 -9.71 -4.31
CA LEU A 74 -11.03 -8.76 -5.01
C LEU A 74 -10.54 -9.28 -6.36
N GLN A 75 -10.50 -10.61 -6.57
CA GLN A 75 -10.20 -11.19 -7.90
C GLN A 75 -11.29 -10.86 -8.93
N GLN A 76 -12.52 -10.62 -8.48
CA GLN A 76 -13.66 -10.27 -9.34
C GLN A 76 -13.74 -8.77 -9.63
N VAL A 77 -12.91 -7.97 -8.97
CA VAL A 77 -12.86 -6.52 -9.15
C VAL A 77 -11.92 -6.20 -10.32
N GLU A 78 -12.43 -5.43 -11.28
CA GLU A 78 -11.68 -5.03 -12.48
C GLU A 78 -10.34 -4.39 -12.09
N PRO A 79 -9.20 -4.93 -12.56
CA PRO A 79 -7.89 -4.36 -12.24
C PRO A 79 -7.72 -2.97 -12.87
N ARG A 80 -7.03 -2.09 -12.16
CA ARG A 80 -6.60 -0.78 -12.67
C ARG A 80 -5.09 -0.74 -12.76
N ALA A 81 -4.54 -1.00 -13.95
CA ALA A 81 -3.09 -1.07 -14.18
C ALA A 81 -2.37 0.24 -13.80
N ASP A 82 -3.03 1.39 -13.95
CA ASP A 82 -2.54 2.70 -13.55
C ASP A 82 -2.44 2.89 -12.02
N MET A 83 -3.07 2.01 -11.24
CA MET A 83 -3.16 2.09 -9.77
C MET A 83 -2.35 1.01 -9.03
N GLN A 84 -1.75 0.04 -9.75
CA GLN A 84 -0.88 -1.02 -9.17
C GLN A 84 0.48 -0.50 -8.66
N GLY A 85 0.78 0.79 -8.88
CA GLY A 85 2.13 1.35 -8.74
C GLY A 85 2.28 2.42 -7.68
N PHE A 86 1.58 2.35 -6.53
CA PHE A 86 1.85 3.27 -5.43
C PHE A 86 3.33 3.15 -5.02
N VAL A 87 4.05 4.28 -5.08
CA VAL A 87 5.47 4.37 -4.74
C VAL A 87 5.64 5.28 -3.53
N VAL A 88 6.28 4.77 -2.48
CA VAL A 88 6.66 5.60 -1.33
C VAL A 88 7.97 6.31 -1.67
N ASP A 89 7.98 7.63 -1.51
CA ASP A 89 9.12 8.53 -1.74
C ASP A 89 9.74 8.51 -3.16
N ASP A 90 9.00 8.04 -4.17
CA ASP A 90 9.48 7.77 -5.53
C ASP A 90 10.59 6.69 -5.61
N ARG A 91 10.72 5.85 -4.58
CA ARG A 91 11.74 4.79 -4.53
C ARG A 91 11.17 3.41 -4.22
N LEU A 92 10.39 3.32 -3.14
CA LEU A 92 9.92 2.04 -2.62
C LEU A 92 8.63 1.63 -3.32
N ARG A 93 8.64 0.51 -4.04
CA ARG A 93 7.54 0.01 -4.85
C ARG A 93 7.43 -1.51 -4.79
N LEU A 94 6.23 -2.02 -5.06
CA LEU A 94 5.97 -3.45 -5.16
C LEU A 94 6.89 -4.12 -6.19
N GLY A 95 7.23 -5.38 -5.92
CA GLY A 95 8.14 -6.22 -6.70
C GLY A 95 9.63 -5.97 -6.46
N MET A 96 10.01 -4.99 -5.65
CA MET A 96 11.41 -4.79 -5.30
C MET A 96 11.95 -5.96 -4.47
N PRO A 97 13.16 -6.49 -4.76
CA PRO A 97 13.81 -7.48 -3.92
C PRO A 97 14.01 -6.97 -2.49
N ARG A 98 13.79 -7.84 -1.50
CA ARG A 98 13.90 -7.49 -0.08
C ARG A 98 15.23 -6.83 0.27
N ALA A 99 16.35 -7.32 -0.27
CA ALA A 99 17.67 -6.72 -0.04
C ALA A 99 17.75 -5.24 -0.46
N GLN A 100 17.11 -4.87 -1.58
CA GLN A 100 17.04 -3.48 -2.04
C GLN A 100 16.12 -2.65 -1.14
N VAL A 101 15.00 -3.23 -0.69
CA VAL A 101 14.11 -2.58 0.27
C VAL A 101 14.82 -2.32 1.58
N SER A 102 15.51 -3.31 2.16
CA SER A 102 16.26 -3.16 3.40
C SER A 102 17.28 -2.04 3.34
N ALA A 103 17.96 -1.84 2.19
CA ALA A 103 18.88 -0.72 2.00
C ALA A 103 18.18 0.65 2.06
N LEU A 104 16.92 0.76 1.63
CA LEU A 104 16.13 1.99 1.71
C LEU A 104 15.59 2.28 3.12
N LEU A 105 15.52 1.27 3.98
CA LEU A 105 15.03 1.40 5.36
C LEU A 105 16.14 1.68 6.38
N VAL A 106 17.41 1.69 5.95
CA VAL A 106 18.55 1.96 6.83
C VAL A 106 18.36 3.28 7.57
N GLY A 107 18.49 3.23 8.89
CA GLY A 107 18.36 4.38 9.77
C GLY A 107 16.92 4.73 10.18
N LEU A 108 15.91 3.97 9.72
CA LEU A 108 14.55 4.07 10.24
C LEU A 108 14.38 3.21 11.49
N GLU A 109 13.64 3.73 12.46
CA GLU A 109 13.24 2.99 13.66
C GLU A 109 12.18 1.93 13.33
N GLY A 110 12.11 0.87 14.13
CA GLY A 110 11.12 -0.20 13.99
C GLY A 110 11.75 -1.59 13.91
N ASP A 111 10.91 -2.61 13.72
CA ASP A 111 11.31 -4.01 13.73
C ASP A 111 10.60 -4.79 12.62
N GLY A 112 11.06 -5.99 12.31
CA GLY A 112 10.51 -6.86 11.29
C GLY A 112 10.76 -8.33 11.60
N ASP A 113 10.14 -9.20 10.82
CA ASP A 113 10.33 -10.64 10.90
C ASP A 113 10.69 -11.22 9.53
N GLU A 114 10.64 -12.54 9.40
CA GLU A 114 10.96 -13.21 8.14
C GLU A 114 10.01 -12.82 6.99
N ARG A 115 8.81 -12.27 7.25
CA ARG A 115 7.78 -11.95 6.25
C ARG A 115 7.47 -10.48 6.13
N SER A 116 7.95 -9.65 7.05
CA SER A 116 7.53 -8.27 7.12
C SER A 116 8.57 -7.32 7.71
N ASP A 117 8.43 -6.04 7.40
CA ASP A 117 9.11 -4.96 8.08
C ASP A 117 8.09 -3.91 8.53
N VAL A 118 8.25 -3.41 9.75
CA VAL A 118 7.53 -2.25 10.29
C VAL A 118 8.53 -1.16 10.59
N ARG A 119 8.37 0.01 9.99
CA ARG A 119 9.27 1.15 10.18
C ARG A 119 8.53 2.43 10.49
N ILE A 120 9.15 3.31 11.26
CA ILE A 120 8.65 4.65 11.54
C ILE A 120 9.45 5.64 10.71
N LYS A 121 8.75 6.46 9.94
CA LYS A 121 9.33 7.44 9.02
C LYS A 121 8.56 8.75 9.13
N ASN A 122 9.21 9.82 9.60
CA ASN A 122 8.57 11.12 9.80
C ASN A 122 7.28 11.05 10.64
N GLY A 123 7.25 10.17 11.64
CA GLY A 123 6.08 9.92 12.49
C GLY A 123 5.00 9.03 11.86
N GLN A 124 5.13 8.64 10.58
CA GLN A 124 4.22 7.72 9.90
C GLN A 124 4.71 6.28 10.08
N GLN A 125 3.79 5.34 10.22
CA GLN A 125 4.13 3.92 10.28
C GLN A 125 4.05 3.32 8.87
N LEU A 126 5.11 2.62 8.48
CA LEU A 126 5.25 1.93 7.21
C LEU A 126 5.30 0.42 7.48
N TRP A 127 4.34 -0.32 6.96
CA TRP A 127 4.32 -1.79 7.00
C TRP A 127 4.59 -2.33 5.61
N LEU A 128 5.49 -3.30 5.54
CA LEU A 128 5.95 -3.91 4.30
C LEU A 128 5.79 -5.42 4.43
N GLY A 129 5.10 -6.04 3.49
CA GLY A 129 4.95 -7.50 3.42
C GLY A 129 5.77 -8.07 2.27
N TYR A 130 6.42 -9.19 2.51
CA TYR A 130 7.23 -9.91 1.54
C TYR A 130 6.62 -11.26 1.17
N GLY A 131 6.90 -11.71 -0.05
CA GLY A 131 6.56 -13.04 -0.54
C GLY A 131 7.63 -13.55 -1.49
N ALA A 132 7.61 -14.85 -1.77
CA ALA A 132 8.56 -15.47 -2.69
C ALA A 132 8.34 -14.96 -4.13
N ALA A 133 9.40 -14.64 -4.86
CA ALA A 133 9.30 -14.08 -6.20
C ALA A 133 8.47 -14.92 -7.20
N PRO A 134 8.56 -16.27 -7.23
CA PRO A 134 7.80 -17.11 -8.16
C PRO A 134 6.28 -16.99 -7.97
N ASP A 135 5.84 -16.84 -6.72
CA ASP A 135 4.43 -16.71 -6.34
C ASP A 135 3.76 -15.47 -6.95
N TYR A 136 4.56 -14.50 -7.38
CA TYR A 136 4.10 -13.22 -7.93
C TYR A 136 4.63 -12.97 -9.34
N HIS A 137 5.14 -14.02 -10.01
CA HIS A 137 5.72 -13.97 -11.35
C HIS A 137 6.88 -12.96 -11.50
N LEU A 138 7.74 -12.87 -10.47
CA LEU A 138 8.85 -11.90 -10.38
C LEU A 138 10.24 -12.54 -10.37
N GLY A 139 10.37 -13.70 -11.02
CA GLY A 139 11.58 -14.51 -11.07
C GLY A 139 11.30 -15.97 -10.69
N ASP A 140 12.30 -16.84 -10.85
CA ASP A 140 12.14 -18.29 -10.66
C ASP A 140 12.78 -18.80 -9.35
N ASP A 141 13.49 -17.95 -8.61
CA ASP A 141 14.17 -18.31 -7.36
C ASP A 141 13.19 -18.29 -6.16
N PRO A 142 12.85 -19.44 -5.55
CA PRO A 142 11.93 -19.51 -4.42
C PRO A 142 12.49 -18.89 -3.13
N GLU A 143 13.81 -18.72 -3.03
CA GLU A 143 14.44 -18.07 -1.87
C GLU A 143 14.41 -16.54 -1.98
N GLN A 144 14.27 -16.01 -3.21
CA GLN A 144 14.21 -14.57 -3.43
C GLN A 144 12.88 -14.00 -2.92
N GLN A 145 12.96 -13.22 -1.84
CA GLN A 145 11.83 -12.46 -1.31
C GLN A 145 11.69 -11.11 -2.02
N VAL A 146 10.46 -10.74 -2.38
CA VAL A 146 10.09 -9.46 -3.01
C VAL A 146 8.99 -8.77 -2.23
N LEU A 147 8.94 -7.44 -2.31
CA LEU A 147 7.91 -6.62 -1.67
C LEU A 147 6.57 -6.79 -2.35
N VAL A 148 5.55 -7.25 -1.64
CA VAL A 148 4.23 -7.59 -2.21
C VAL A 148 3.09 -6.81 -1.59
N SER A 149 3.33 -6.14 -0.46
CA SER A 149 2.38 -5.19 0.10
C SER A 149 3.08 -4.02 0.77
N ILE A 150 2.48 -2.84 0.68
CA ILE A 150 2.89 -1.62 1.36
C ILE A 150 1.65 -1.04 2.04
N THR A 151 1.77 -0.74 3.33
CA THR A 151 0.78 0.04 4.07
C THR A 151 1.47 1.24 4.72
N VAL A 152 0.93 2.43 4.48
CA VAL A 152 1.39 3.67 5.13
C VAL A 152 0.26 4.18 6.00
N GLN A 153 0.51 4.30 7.30
CA GLN A 153 -0.41 4.89 8.26
C GLN A 153 0.00 6.32 8.60
N PHE A 154 -0.97 7.22 8.49
CA PHE A 154 -0.82 8.63 8.80
C PHE A 154 -1.44 8.93 10.15
N ASN A 155 -0.71 9.66 10.99
CA ASN A 155 -1.23 10.09 12.27
C ASN A 155 -2.40 11.07 12.09
N ALA A 156 -3.30 11.06 13.07
CA ALA A 156 -4.19 12.19 13.29
C ALA A 156 -3.37 13.37 13.79
N HIS A 157 -3.10 14.31 12.88
CA HIS A 157 -2.70 15.66 13.26
C HIS A 157 -3.91 16.43 13.78
#